data_AF-A0A5C5DDQ3-F1
#
_entry.id   AF-A0A5C5DDQ3-F1
#
_cell.length_a   1.000
_cell.length_b   1.000
_cell.length_c   1.000
_cell.angle_alpha   90.00
_cell.angle_beta   90.00
_cell.angle_gamma   90.00
#
_symmetry.space_group_name_H-M   'P 1'
#
loop_
_entity.id
_entity.type
_entity.pdbx_description
1 polymer ?
#
loop_
_entity_poly.entity_id
_entity_poly.type
_entity_poly.pdbx_seq_one_letter_code
_entity_poly.pdbx_strand_id
1 'polypeptide(L)'
;MLKNSLKFTHGGYPVFIKLADFIVINAVLILSALLLAIESISTIIMLNFIFSTSFLLFGEYTGLYLHKPKNMNIRGQLRLILCAFFTIVFVETIKSLTGGLQSLGYLSVLDNRFFPATLVWYSIPLFLLLIIHLSFLKYSSKKNIRVAIVGVTPNGLAAEHALLKEYSNMKLDMAFYDERDASRFNDLINQMDSPFKGSVSGLVEEAKAGRVDEIYIALPLVALERIRHFLSMMSDTTVDTYIVPDFNSYSTHMSQLRSIHNLQTISILSSPFEGVGSFIKRAEDLVLGSVIMVLISSLLLVIGIGIKLTSRGPVFFKQDRYGLSGQKIKVWKFRTMRVMENSDTVVQATKGDPRVTRFGAFLRRTSLDELPQFFNVLQGSMSIVGPRPHAVTHNEQYRKQVENYMIRHKVKPGITGLAQINGYRGEIDALYKMEKRVQYDIEYIQNWSLWLDIKIIIKTIFKGFVGKNAY
;
A
#
# COMPACT_ATOMS: atom_id res chain seq x y z
N MET A 1 33.74 -14.06 15.50
CA MET A 1 34.35 -12.79 15.05
C MET A 1 33.72 -12.32 13.74
N LEU A 2 32.39 -12.19 13.69
CA LEU A 2 31.62 -11.63 12.54
C LEU A 2 30.64 -10.58 13.10
N LYS A 3 31.19 -9.55 13.74
CA LYS A 3 30.48 -8.30 14.02
C LYS A 3 31.00 -7.30 12.99
N ASN A 4 30.11 -6.78 12.16
CA ASN A 4 30.35 -5.78 11.11
C ASN A 4 30.75 -6.33 9.75
N SER A 5 29.77 -6.68 8.91
CA SER A 5 29.81 -6.36 7.47
C SER A 5 28.54 -6.82 6.74
N LEU A 6 27.37 -6.32 7.15
CA LEU A 6 26.25 -6.19 6.22
C LEU A 6 26.06 -4.70 5.99
N LYS A 7 26.81 -4.16 5.02
CA LYS A 7 26.54 -2.82 4.50
C LYS A 7 25.41 -2.97 3.51
N PHE A 8 24.22 -2.53 3.88
CA PHE A 8 23.15 -2.35 2.93
C PHE A 8 23.53 -1.20 2.01
N THR A 9 23.85 -1.52 0.75
CA THR A 9 23.97 -0.52 -0.28
C THR A 9 22.56 -0.02 -0.57
N HIS A 10 22.12 1.04 0.13
CA HIS A 10 21.17 1.94 -0.50
C HIS A 10 21.84 2.35 -1.80
N GLY A 11 21.26 1.96 -2.95
CA GLY A 11 21.79 2.42 -4.22
C GLY A 11 21.86 3.93 -4.13
N GLY A 12 23.06 4.52 -4.05
CA GLY A 12 23.23 5.98 -4.13
C GLY A 12 22.86 6.50 -5.51
N TYR A 13 22.58 5.57 -6.42
CA TYR A 13 22.21 5.78 -7.79
C TYR A 13 20.96 6.69 -7.98
N PRO A 14 19.80 6.50 -7.31
CA PRO A 14 18.67 7.41 -7.45
C PRO A 14 18.98 8.81 -6.93
N VAL A 15 19.79 8.94 -5.88
CA VAL A 15 20.22 10.25 -5.35
C VAL A 15 21.12 10.96 -6.36
N PHE A 16 22.10 10.25 -6.93
CA PHE A 16 22.99 10.77 -7.95
C PHE A 16 22.23 11.23 -9.20
N ILE A 17 21.28 10.43 -9.68
CA ILE A 17 20.45 10.76 -10.84
C ILE A 17 19.59 11.99 -10.57
N LYS A 18 18.92 12.06 -9.40
CA LYS A 18 18.13 13.23 -9.01
C LYS A 18 18.98 14.50 -8.99
N LEU A 19 20.20 14.40 -8.46
CA LEU A 19 21.14 15.52 -8.45
C LEU A 19 21.58 15.90 -9.86
N ALA A 20 21.88 14.93 -10.72
CA ALA A 20 22.23 15.16 -12.12
C ALA A 20 21.09 15.83 -12.89
N ASP A 21 19.85 15.32 -12.78
CA ASP A 21 18.66 15.91 -13.41
C ASP A 21 18.44 17.35 -12.90
N PHE A 22 18.55 17.58 -11.60
CA PHE A 22 18.43 18.91 -11.01
C PHE A 22 19.46 19.89 -11.60
N ILE A 23 20.72 19.49 -11.68
CA ILE A 23 21.80 20.32 -12.23
C ILE A 23 21.54 20.58 -13.71
N VAL A 24 21.21 19.55 -14.50
CA VAL A 24 20.96 19.69 -15.94
C VAL A 24 19.79 20.63 -16.21
N ILE A 25 18.66 20.45 -15.52
CA ILE A 25 17.48 21.31 -15.66
C ILE A 25 17.83 22.77 -15.37
N ASN A 26 18.46 23.04 -14.21
CA ASN A 26 18.78 24.40 -13.81
C ASN A 26 19.85 25.02 -14.72
N ALA A 27 20.90 24.28 -15.09
CA ALA A 27 21.94 24.79 -15.98
C ALA A 27 21.40 25.15 -17.35
N VAL A 28 20.56 24.30 -17.95
CA VAL A 28 19.95 24.56 -19.26
C VAL A 28 19.00 25.75 -19.21
N LEU A 29 18.16 25.84 -18.17
CA LEU A 29 17.21 26.96 -18.04
C LEU A 29 17.94 28.28 -17.77
N ILE A 30 18.97 28.29 -16.93
CA ILE A 30 19.79 29.50 -16.68
C ILE A 30 20.53 29.91 -17.96
N LEU A 31 21.18 28.97 -18.66
CA LEU A 31 21.92 29.26 -19.89
C LEU A 31 20.99 29.82 -20.97
N SER A 32 19.81 29.23 -21.15
CA SER A 32 18.83 29.71 -22.13
C SER A 32 18.22 31.06 -21.72
N ALA A 33 18.02 31.34 -20.43
CA ALA A 33 17.65 32.67 -19.95
C ALA A 33 18.70 33.74 -20.26
N LEU A 34 19.98 33.42 -20.07
CA LEU A 34 21.10 34.31 -20.40
C LEU A 34 21.16 34.60 -21.91
N LEU A 35 20.95 33.57 -22.74
CA LEU A 35 20.92 33.71 -24.20
C LEU A 35 19.74 34.57 -24.69
N LEU A 36 18.60 34.54 -23.97
CA LEU A 36 17.40 35.30 -24.30
C LEU A 36 17.38 36.71 -23.68
N ALA A 37 18.47 37.12 -23.00
CA ALA A 37 18.62 38.43 -22.35
C ALA A 37 17.46 38.81 -21.42
N ILE A 38 16.92 37.83 -20.69
CA ILE A 38 15.78 38.05 -19.77
C ILE A 38 16.26 38.85 -18.54
N GLU A 39 15.66 40.01 -18.30
CA GLU A 39 16.17 41.02 -17.35
C GLU A 39 16.06 40.64 -15.86
N SER A 40 15.13 39.75 -15.48
CA SER A 40 14.91 39.37 -14.08
C SER A 40 15.56 38.03 -13.70
N ILE A 41 16.84 38.08 -13.33
CA ILE A 41 17.61 36.90 -12.88
C ILE A 41 16.96 36.23 -11.66
N SER A 42 16.43 37.00 -10.70
CA SER A 42 15.81 36.46 -9.48
C SER A 42 14.53 35.67 -9.78
N THR A 43 13.69 36.18 -10.69
CA THR A 43 12.47 35.47 -11.12
C THR A 43 12.81 34.16 -11.84
N ILE A 44 13.86 34.17 -12.67
CA ILE A 44 14.33 32.97 -13.39
C ILE A 44 14.82 31.91 -12.42
N ILE A 45 15.64 32.27 -11.43
CA ILE A 45 16.15 31.32 -10.43
C ILE A 45 14.98 30.71 -9.65
N MET A 46 13.99 31.50 -9.25
CA MET A 46 12.81 31.02 -8.53
C MET A 46 11.97 30.06 -9.39
N LEU A 47 11.69 30.40 -10.64
CA LEU A 47 10.93 29.54 -11.57
C LEU A 47 11.68 28.24 -11.87
N ASN A 48 13.00 28.29 -12.06
CA ASN A 48 13.83 27.11 -12.29
C ASN A 48 13.86 26.19 -11.07
N PHE A 49 13.91 26.77 -9.87
CA PHE A 49 13.81 26.00 -8.63
C PHE A 49 12.44 25.32 -8.49
N ILE A 50 11.35 26.05 -8.72
CA ILE A 50 9.99 25.47 -8.69
C ILE A 50 9.86 24.36 -9.73
N PHE A 51 10.32 24.58 -10.97
CA PHE A 51 10.25 23.59 -12.04
C PHE A 51 11.08 22.34 -11.73
N SER A 52 12.34 22.50 -11.34
CA SER A 52 13.24 21.37 -11.03
C SER A 52 12.77 20.57 -9.81
N THR A 53 12.34 21.23 -8.73
CA THR A 53 11.76 20.53 -7.55
C THR A 53 10.48 19.78 -7.90
N SER A 54 9.58 20.40 -8.67
CA SER A 54 8.33 19.77 -9.12
C SER A 54 8.61 18.55 -10.00
N PHE A 55 9.57 18.67 -10.93
CA PHE A 55 10.02 17.55 -11.76
C PHE A 55 10.56 16.39 -10.90
N LEU A 56 11.41 16.66 -9.92
CA LEU A 56 11.92 15.61 -9.03
C LEU A 56 10.80 14.93 -8.22
N LEU A 57 9.82 15.69 -7.74
CA LEU A 57 8.66 15.16 -7.00
C LEU A 57 7.78 14.27 -7.89
N PHE A 58 7.45 14.72 -9.10
CA PHE A 58 6.71 13.92 -10.06
C PHE A 58 7.52 12.70 -10.53
N GLY A 59 8.84 12.82 -10.67
CA GLY A 59 9.73 11.72 -10.99
C GLY A 59 9.75 10.65 -9.90
N GLU A 60 9.72 11.06 -8.63
CA GLU A 60 9.59 10.14 -7.50
C GLU A 60 8.23 9.44 -7.52
N TYR A 61 7.15 10.20 -7.69
CA TYR A 61 5.79 9.66 -7.69
C TYR A 61 5.51 8.70 -8.86
N THR A 62 6.00 9.03 -10.05
CA THR A 62 5.88 8.16 -11.24
C THR A 62 6.82 6.97 -11.20
N GLY A 63 7.76 6.92 -10.24
CA GLY A 63 8.75 5.86 -10.14
C GLY A 63 9.81 5.90 -11.24
N LEU A 64 10.13 7.11 -11.74
CA LEU A 64 11.21 7.34 -12.70
C LEU A 64 12.56 6.90 -12.11
N TYR A 65 12.80 7.20 -10.85
CA TYR A 65 14.07 6.94 -10.16
C TYR A 65 14.17 5.55 -9.50
N LEU A 66 13.12 4.73 -9.58
CA LEU A 66 13.11 3.37 -9.01
C LEU A 66 13.94 2.37 -9.81
N HIS A 67 14.21 2.65 -11.08
CA HIS A 67 14.87 1.71 -11.98
C HIS A 67 16.31 2.15 -12.23
N LYS A 68 17.25 1.19 -12.23
CA LYS A 68 18.62 1.43 -12.74
C LYS A 68 18.51 1.97 -14.18
N PRO A 69 19.40 2.88 -14.62
CA PRO A 69 19.26 3.56 -15.92
C PRO A 69 19.35 2.55 -17.07
N LYS A 70 20.13 1.50 -16.83
CA LYS A 70 20.36 0.36 -17.71
C LYS A 70 19.09 -0.43 -18.03
N ASN A 71 18.05 -0.31 -17.20
CA ASN A 71 16.77 -1.03 -17.34
C ASN A 71 15.59 -0.07 -17.64
N MET A 72 15.86 1.15 -18.15
CA MET A 72 14.80 2.06 -18.57
C MET A 72 14.11 1.55 -19.85
N ASN A 73 13.05 0.77 -19.66
CA ASN A 73 12.18 0.28 -20.73
C ASN A 73 11.40 1.45 -21.37
N ILE A 74 10.66 1.17 -22.46
CA ILE A 74 9.66 2.10 -23.05
C ILE A 74 8.74 2.71 -21.98
N ARG A 75 8.40 1.94 -20.93
CA ARG A 75 7.64 2.42 -19.78
C ARG A 75 8.37 3.52 -18.98
N GLY A 76 9.69 3.43 -18.83
CA GLY A 76 10.51 4.47 -18.20
C GLY A 76 10.54 5.76 -19.02
N GLN A 77 10.56 5.65 -20.36
CA GLN A 77 10.47 6.80 -21.26
C GLN A 77 9.08 7.46 -21.19
N LEU A 78 8.01 6.66 -21.16
CA LEU A 78 6.65 7.16 -20.94
C LEU A 78 6.53 7.88 -19.59
N ARG A 79 7.16 7.35 -18.52
CA ARG A 79 7.19 8.04 -17.21
C ARG A 79 7.93 9.37 -17.28
N LEU A 80 9.06 9.46 -17.99
CA LEU A 80 9.78 10.72 -18.20
C LEU A 80 8.87 11.75 -18.91
N ILE A 81 8.19 11.35 -19.98
CA ILE A 81 7.27 12.21 -20.75
C ILE A 81 6.07 12.65 -19.88
N LEU A 82 5.50 11.72 -19.10
CA LEU A 82 4.41 12.05 -18.17
C LEU A 82 4.87 13.00 -17.07
N CYS A 83 6.05 12.77 -16.49
CA CYS A 83 6.66 13.63 -15.49
C CYS A 83 6.88 15.04 -16.03
N ALA A 84 7.44 15.14 -17.24
CA ALA A 84 7.62 16.38 -17.98
C ALA A 84 6.28 17.12 -18.18
N PHE A 85 5.26 16.41 -18.68
CA PHE A 85 3.93 16.94 -18.91
C PHE A 85 3.30 17.48 -17.63
N PHE A 86 3.26 16.69 -16.55
CA PHE A 86 2.68 17.12 -15.28
C PHE A 86 3.45 18.28 -14.64
N THR A 87 4.78 18.31 -14.80
CA THR A 87 5.60 19.44 -14.31
C THR A 87 5.24 20.74 -15.02
N ILE A 88 5.15 20.72 -16.35
CA ILE A 88 4.75 21.89 -17.15
C ILE A 88 3.34 22.35 -16.75
N VAL A 89 2.38 21.43 -16.71
CA VAL A 89 0.99 21.74 -16.32
C VAL A 89 0.94 22.32 -14.91
N PHE A 90 1.69 21.77 -13.96
CA PHE A 90 1.73 22.24 -12.57
C PHE A 90 2.29 23.66 -12.48
N VAL A 91 3.42 23.94 -13.12
CA VAL A 91 4.04 25.28 -13.13
C VAL A 91 3.13 26.31 -13.80
N GLU A 92 2.48 25.95 -14.92
CA GLU A 92 1.52 26.84 -15.58
C GLU A 92 0.23 27.04 -14.75
N THR A 93 -0.22 26.02 -14.03
CA THR A 93 -1.36 26.13 -13.11
C THR A 93 -1.01 27.05 -11.93
N ILE A 94 0.18 26.92 -11.34
CA ILE A 94 0.66 27.84 -10.30
C ILE A 94 0.70 29.26 -10.85
N LYS A 95 1.26 29.47 -12.04
CA LYS A 95 1.31 30.78 -12.69
C LYS A 95 -0.09 31.37 -12.91
N SER A 96 -1.05 30.55 -13.36
CA SER A 96 -2.44 30.97 -13.56
C SER A 96 -3.15 31.31 -12.25
N LEU A 97 -2.97 30.50 -11.20
CA LEU A 97 -3.58 30.69 -9.89
C LEU A 97 -2.97 31.91 -9.16
N THR A 98 -1.66 32.10 -9.30
CA THR A 98 -0.94 33.27 -8.79
C THR A 98 -1.13 34.51 -9.66
N GLY A 99 -1.77 34.39 -10.83
CA GLY A 99 -2.21 35.52 -11.65
C GLY A 99 -3.21 36.45 -10.93
N GLY A 100 -3.87 35.99 -9.86
CA GLY A 100 -4.64 36.85 -8.95
C GLY A 100 -3.80 37.68 -7.95
N LEU A 101 -2.49 37.39 -7.85
CA LEU A 101 -1.48 38.06 -7.00
C LEU A 101 -0.53 38.94 -7.84
N GLN A 102 -1.03 39.51 -8.93
CA GLN A 102 -0.32 40.52 -9.74
C GLN A 102 0.17 41.74 -8.92
N SER A 103 -0.30 41.92 -7.69
CA SER A 103 0.08 43.01 -6.78
C SER A 103 1.50 42.90 -6.18
N LEU A 104 2.22 41.79 -6.38
CA LEU A 104 3.59 41.62 -5.87
C LEU A 104 4.70 41.91 -6.91
N GLY A 105 4.37 42.36 -8.13
CA GLY A 105 5.34 42.93 -9.07
C GLY A 105 6.35 41.97 -9.75
N TYR A 106 6.46 40.71 -9.31
CA TYR A 106 7.46 39.77 -9.85
C TYR A 106 7.00 38.96 -11.08
N LEU A 107 5.69 38.86 -11.34
CA LEU A 107 5.09 38.08 -12.44
C LEU A 107 4.53 38.94 -13.58
N SER A 108 4.51 40.26 -13.43
CA SER A 108 4.04 41.21 -14.45
C SER A 108 5.00 41.39 -15.64
N VAL A 109 6.22 40.87 -15.54
CA VAL A 109 7.25 40.92 -16.59
C VAL A 109 7.01 39.87 -17.70
N LEU A 110 6.22 38.83 -17.42
CA LEU A 110 5.86 37.81 -18.42
C LEU A 110 4.48 38.15 -19.01
N ASP A 111 4.48 39.03 -20.01
CA ASP A 111 3.29 39.40 -20.80
C ASP A 111 2.52 38.15 -21.29
N ASN A 112 1.20 38.21 -21.40
CA ASN A 112 0.32 37.10 -21.80
C ASN A 112 0.66 36.54 -23.20
N ARG A 113 1.45 37.27 -24.00
CA ARG A 113 2.03 36.83 -25.28
C ARG A 113 3.12 35.75 -25.15
N PHE A 114 3.62 35.48 -23.93
CA PHE A 114 4.68 34.50 -23.67
C PHE A 114 4.19 33.08 -23.32
N PHE A 115 2.88 32.79 -23.32
CA PHE A 115 2.38 31.44 -23.06
C PHE A 115 3.02 30.34 -23.96
N PRO A 116 3.13 30.52 -25.29
CA PRO A 116 3.86 29.55 -26.11
C PRO A 116 5.37 29.55 -25.84
N ALA A 117 5.95 30.69 -25.47
CA ALA A 117 7.38 30.83 -25.24
C ALA A 117 7.86 30.17 -23.94
N THR A 118 7.12 30.27 -22.83
CA THR A 118 7.45 29.57 -21.58
C THR A 118 7.33 28.06 -21.73
N LEU A 119 6.32 27.59 -22.47
CA LEU A 119 6.12 26.19 -22.77
C LEU A 119 7.27 25.62 -23.62
N VAL A 120 7.69 26.35 -24.66
CA VAL A 120 8.88 25.99 -25.45
C VAL A 120 10.14 26.04 -24.60
N TRP A 121 10.30 27.04 -23.73
CA TRP A 121 11.47 27.19 -22.88
C TRP A 121 11.65 26.01 -21.90
N TYR A 122 10.57 25.55 -21.26
CA TYR A 122 10.61 24.37 -20.40
C TYR A 122 10.81 23.05 -21.16
N SER A 123 10.50 23.00 -22.46
CA SER A 123 10.70 21.80 -23.29
C SER A 123 12.17 21.50 -23.60
N ILE A 124 13.05 22.51 -23.57
CA ILE A 124 14.48 22.39 -23.89
C ILE A 124 15.23 21.46 -22.91
N PRO A 125 15.19 21.67 -21.57
CA PRO A 125 15.84 20.75 -20.63
C PRO A 125 15.27 19.34 -20.70
N LEU A 126 13.97 19.20 -20.99
CA LEU A 126 13.31 17.89 -21.09
C LEU A 126 13.78 17.10 -22.30
N PHE A 127 13.98 17.77 -23.44
CA PHE A 127 14.54 17.16 -24.63
C PHE A 127 15.99 16.72 -24.40
N LEU A 128 16.78 17.53 -23.70
CA LEU A 128 18.15 17.16 -23.33
C LEU A 128 18.20 15.96 -22.39
N LEU A 129 17.33 15.93 -21.35
CA LEU A 129 17.21 14.78 -20.47
C LEU A 129 16.79 13.52 -21.22
N LEU A 130 15.86 13.63 -22.18
CA LEU A 130 15.48 12.51 -23.05
C LEU A 130 16.69 11.98 -23.82
N ILE A 131 17.52 12.85 -24.40
CA ILE A 131 18.75 12.46 -25.12
C ILE A 131 19.76 11.81 -24.17
N ILE A 132 19.97 12.36 -22.97
CA ILE A 132 20.90 11.82 -21.97
C ILE A 132 20.45 10.40 -21.59
N HIS A 133 19.16 10.22 -21.26
CA HIS A 133 18.60 8.93 -20.90
C HIS A 133 18.65 7.92 -22.07
N LEU A 134 18.39 8.36 -23.31
CA LEU A 134 18.53 7.53 -24.51
C LEU A 134 19.99 7.14 -24.80
N SER A 135 20.94 8.01 -24.49
CA SER A 135 22.38 7.75 -24.67
C SER A 135 22.90 6.77 -23.63
N PHE A 136 22.42 6.84 -22.39
CA PHE A 136 22.68 5.84 -21.36
C PHE A 136 22.16 4.44 -21.74
N LEU A 137 21.07 4.36 -22.51
CA LEU A 137 20.58 3.08 -23.05
C LEU A 137 21.52 2.50 -24.12
N LYS A 138 22.08 3.33 -25.01
CA LYS A 138 23.02 2.87 -26.06
C LYS A 138 24.38 2.44 -25.50
N TYR A 139 24.82 3.05 -24.40
CA TYR A 139 26.04 2.63 -23.68
C TYR A 139 25.82 1.43 -22.75
N SER A 140 24.58 0.93 -22.66
CA SER A 140 24.28 -0.34 -22.01
C SER A 140 24.77 -1.47 -22.92
N SER A 141 26.01 -1.88 -22.70
CA SER A 141 26.52 -3.13 -23.27
C SER A 141 25.51 -4.24 -22.94
N LYS A 142 25.03 -4.95 -23.97
CA LYS A 142 24.33 -6.23 -23.81
C LYS A 142 25.29 -7.21 -23.14
N LYS A 143 25.46 -7.11 -21.83
CA LYS A 143 26.11 -8.16 -21.06
C LYS A 143 25.14 -9.33 -21.03
N ASN A 144 25.60 -10.48 -21.51
CA ASN A 144 24.95 -11.73 -21.13
C ASN A 144 25.17 -11.86 -19.63
N ILE A 145 24.09 -12.04 -18.86
CA ILE A 145 24.19 -12.30 -17.43
C ILE A 145 23.96 -13.80 -17.25
N ARG A 146 24.88 -14.47 -16.56
CA ARG A 146 24.83 -15.90 -16.28
C ARG A 146 24.42 -16.10 -14.83
N VAL A 147 23.24 -16.65 -14.61
CA VAL A 147 22.62 -16.77 -13.29
C VAL A 147 22.47 -18.23 -12.91
N ALA A 148 22.85 -18.56 -11.68
CA ALA A 148 22.60 -19.88 -11.10
C ALA A 148 21.59 -19.78 -9.96
N ILE A 149 20.58 -20.66 -9.97
CA ILE A 149 19.61 -20.78 -8.88
C ILE A 149 19.88 -22.07 -8.13
N VAL A 150 20.19 -21.95 -6.83
CA VAL A 150 20.41 -23.09 -5.93
C VAL A 150 19.12 -23.43 -5.20
N GLY A 151 18.59 -24.62 -5.48
CA GLY A 151 17.38 -25.17 -4.88
C GLY A 151 16.21 -25.21 -5.87
N VAL A 152 15.89 -26.41 -6.37
CA VAL A 152 14.66 -26.65 -7.13
C VAL A 152 13.50 -26.73 -6.15
N THR A 153 12.96 -25.56 -5.82
CA THR A 153 11.88 -25.36 -4.87
C THR A 153 10.85 -24.39 -5.46
N PRO A 154 9.64 -24.27 -4.89
CA PRO A 154 8.69 -23.23 -5.30
C PRO A 154 9.28 -21.81 -5.23
N ASN A 155 10.20 -21.55 -4.30
CA ASN A 155 10.90 -20.26 -4.23
C ASN A 155 11.97 -20.10 -5.31
N GLY A 156 12.62 -21.20 -5.72
CA GLY A 156 13.52 -21.21 -6.86
C GLY A 156 12.79 -20.88 -8.16
N LEU A 157 11.62 -21.49 -8.39
CA LEU A 157 10.75 -21.17 -9.53
C LEU A 157 10.26 -19.72 -9.50
N ALA A 158 9.85 -19.23 -8.32
CA ALA A 158 9.45 -17.83 -8.16
C ALA A 158 10.60 -16.86 -8.45
N ALA A 159 11.83 -17.22 -8.06
CA ALA A 159 13.03 -16.45 -8.38
C ALA A 159 13.31 -16.45 -9.89
N GLU A 160 13.22 -17.60 -10.56
CA GLU A 160 13.34 -17.70 -12.02
C GLU A 160 12.35 -16.77 -12.74
N HIS A 161 11.07 -16.83 -12.41
CA HIS A 161 10.06 -15.96 -13.03
C HIS A 161 10.33 -14.47 -12.77
N ALA A 162 10.79 -14.13 -11.56
CA ALA A 162 11.14 -12.74 -11.23
C ALA A 162 12.36 -12.26 -12.05
N LEU A 163 13.39 -13.09 -12.18
CA LEU A 163 14.62 -12.77 -12.91
C LEU A 163 14.38 -12.67 -14.43
N LEU A 164 13.60 -13.59 -15.02
CA LEU A 164 13.21 -13.52 -16.43
C LEU A 164 12.45 -12.23 -16.75
N LYS A 165 11.60 -11.77 -15.83
CA LYS A 165 10.86 -10.52 -15.97
C LYS A 165 11.74 -9.29 -15.77
N GLU A 166 12.68 -9.32 -14.84
CA GLU A 166 13.61 -8.20 -14.57
C GLU A 166 14.59 -8.00 -15.74
N TYR A 167 15.11 -9.10 -16.29
CA TYR A 167 16.12 -9.11 -17.34
C TYR A 167 15.54 -9.36 -18.74
N SER A 168 14.25 -9.10 -18.97
CA SER A 168 13.54 -9.39 -20.23
C SER A 168 14.18 -8.79 -21.50
N ASN A 169 15.00 -7.74 -21.34
CA ASN A 169 15.65 -7.03 -22.44
C ASN A 169 17.13 -7.40 -22.62
N MET A 170 17.62 -8.36 -21.84
CA MET A 170 18.99 -8.87 -21.87
C MET A 170 18.99 -10.35 -22.19
N LYS A 171 20.13 -10.87 -22.67
CA LYS A 171 20.29 -12.32 -22.83
C LYS A 171 20.66 -12.90 -21.47
N LEU A 172 19.70 -13.58 -20.84
CA LEU A 172 19.86 -14.26 -19.58
C LEU A 172 20.19 -15.74 -19.85
N ASP A 173 21.33 -16.22 -19.36
CA ASP A 173 21.66 -17.65 -19.32
C ASP A 173 21.48 -18.12 -17.89
N MET A 174 20.43 -18.91 -17.65
CA MET A 174 20.04 -19.30 -16.30
C MET A 174 20.02 -20.82 -16.16
N ALA A 175 20.39 -21.32 -14.99
CA ALA A 175 20.35 -22.75 -14.69
C ALA A 175 20.09 -23.04 -13.22
N PHE A 176 19.43 -24.19 -12.97
CA PHE A 176 19.18 -24.70 -11.63
C PHE A 176 20.25 -25.70 -11.17
N TYR A 177 20.53 -25.64 -9.87
CA TYR A 177 21.44 -26.54 -9.17
C TYR A 177 20.81 -27.04 -7.86
N ASP A 178 20.95 -28.32 -7.54
CA ASP A 178 20.45 -28.93 -6.30
C ASP A 178 21.28 -30.16 -5.94
N GLU A 179 21.53 -30.37 -4.65
CA GLU A 179 22.21 -31.58 -4.14
C GLU A 179 21.25 -32.77 -4.01
N ARG A 180 19.94 -32.55 -4.13
CA ARG A 180 18.94 -33.62 -4.12
C ARG A 180 18.90 -34.29 -5.49
N ASP A 181 18.60 -35.58 -5.48
CA ASP A 181 18.35 -36.35 -6.70
C ASP A 181 17.15 -35.78 -7.48
N ALA A 182 17.25 -35.76 -8.82
CA ALA A 182 16.24 -35.23 -9.72
C ALA A 182 14.85 -35.85 -9.50
N SER A 183 14.79 -37.12 -9.09
CA SER A 183 13.55 -37.84 -8.78
C SER A 183 12.68 -37.13 -7.72
N ARG A 184 13.28 -36.34 -6.83
CA ARG A 184 12.57 -35.63 -5.76
C ARG A 184 11.78 -34.40 -6.20
N PHE A 185 12.01 -33.92 -7.41
CA PHE A 185 11.42 -32.68 -7.90
C PHE A 185 10.97 -32.79 -9.36
N ASN A 186 10.74 -34.00 -9.86
CA ASN A 186 10.24 -34.27 -11.22
C ASN A 186 9.01 -33.40 -11.59
N ASP A 187 8.08 -33.21 -10.66
CA ASP A 187 6.89 -32.39 -10.88
C ASP A 187 7.20 -30.90 -11.08
N LEU A 188 8.29 -30.42 -10.49
CA LEU A 188 8.78 -29.05 -10.63
C LEU A 188 9.67 -28.88 -11.85
N ILE A 189 10.37 -29.93 -12.31
CA ILE A 189 11.22 -29.86 -13.51
C ILE A 189 10.41 -29.42 -14.73
N ASN A 190 9.19 -29.95 -14.87
CA ASN A 190 8.28 -29.60 -15.96
C ASN A 190 7.76 -28.16 -15.90
N GLN A 191 7.96 -27.46 -14.78
CA GLN A 191 7.55 -26.07 -14.57
C GLN A 191 8.72 -25.08 -14.70
N MET A 192 9.96 -25.56 -14.86
CA MET A 192 11.13 -24.71 -15.04
C MET A 192 11.25 -24.30 -16.50
N ASP A 193 11.52 -23.02 -16.74
CA ASP A 193 11.91 -22.53 -18.07
C ASP A 193 13.41 -22.77 -18.33
N SER A 194 14.21 -22.89 -17.27
CA SER A 194 15.65 -23.03 -17.31
C SER A 194 16.13 -24.46 -17.01
N PRO A 195 17.26 -24.89 -17.62
CA PRO A 195 17.78 -26.23 -17.44
C PRO A 195 18.31 -26.49 -16.02
N PHE A 196 18.18 -27.73 -15.57
CA PHE A 196 18.91 -28.25 -14.41
C PHE A 196 20.31 -28.72 -14.85
N LYS A 197 21.37 -28.16 -14.26
CA LYS A 197 22.77 -28.44 -14.64
C LYS A 197 23.52 -29.36 -13.67
N GLY A 198 22.98 -29.62 -12.47
CA GLY A 198 23.54 -30.62 -11.55
C GLY A 198 23.68 -30.15 -10.11
N SER A 199 24.76 -30.60 -9.44
CA SER A 199 24.99 -30.37 -8.01
C SER A 199 25.56 -28.99 -7.71
N VAL A 200 25.45 -28.56 -6.44
CA VAL A 200 25.98 -27.28 -5.98
C VAL A 200 27.51 -27.30 -5.98
N SER A 201 28.11 -28.46 -5.75
CA SER A 201 29.57 -28.63 -5.91
C SER A 201 30.04 -28.32 -7.33
N GLY A 202 29.30 -28.75 -8.36
CA GLY A 202 29.61 -28.40 -9.76
C GLY A 202 29.48 -26.90 -10.04
N LEU A 203 28.48 -26.26 -9.43
CA LEU A 203 28.30 -24.81 -9.51
C LEU A 203 29.50 -24.03 -8.97
N VAL A 204 30.12 -24.48 -7.87
CA VAL A 204 31.31 -23.82 -7.31
C VAL A 204 32.46 -23.80 -8.32
N GLU A 205 32.68 -24.90 -9.04
CA GLU A 205 33.71 -24.98 -10.07
C GLU A 205 33.38 -24.09 -11.28
N GLU A 206 32.10 -23.98 -11.66
CA GLU A 206 31.67 -23.02 -12.69
C GLU A 206 31.86 -21.57 -12.25
N ALA A 207 31.55 -21.26 -11.00
CA ALA A 207 31.74 -19.94 -10.40
C ALA A 207 33.23 -19.56 -10.38
N LYS A 208 34.12 -20.47 -9.96
CA LYS A 208 35.58 -20.27 -10.00
C LYS A 208 36.11 -20.06 -11.41
N ALA A 209 35.56 -20.77 -12.39
CA ALA A 209 35.90 -20.60 -13.80
C ALA A 209 35.34 -19.31 -14.43
N GLY A 210 34.64 -18.46 -13.66
CA GLY A 210 34.02 -17.24 -14.14
C GLY A 210 32.90 -17.51 -15.15
N ARG A 211 32.23 -18.66 -15.06
CA ARG A 211 31.09 -19.06 -15.91
C ARG A 211 29.74 -18.64 -15.34
N VAL A 212 29.71 -18.12 -14.13
CA VAL A 212 28.51 -17.61 -13.44
C VAL A 212 28.79 -16.21 -12.93
N ASP A 213 27.84 -15.31 -13.10
CA ASP A 213 27.94 -13.91 -12.65
C ASP A 213 27.16 -13.68 -11.34
N GLU A 214 26.03 -14.36 -11.16
CA GLU A 214 25.18 -14.25 -9.96
C GLU A 214 24.65 -15.61 -9.50
N ILE A 215 24.59 -15.83 -8.18
CA ILE A 215 24.03 -17.04 -7.56
C ILE A 215 22.88 -16.66 -6.62
N TYR A 216 21.74 -17.32 -6.77
CA TYR A 216 20.56 -17.13 -5.92
C TYR A 216 20.26 -18.41 -5.12
N ILE A 217 20.41 -18.38 -3.81
CA ILE A 217 20.11 -19.50 -2.90
C ILE A 217 18.63 -19.44 -2.50
N ALA A 218 17.82 -20.29 -3.12
CA ALA A 218 16.38 -20.38 -2.93
C ALA A 218 15.96 -21.62 -2.12
N LEU A 219 16.55 -21.74 -0.93
CA LEU A 219 16.23 -22.79 0.04
C LEU A 219 15.29 -22.26 1.14
N PRO A 220 14.38 -23.09 1.68
CA PRO A 220 13.56 -22.72 2.82
C PRO A 220 14.42 -22.31 4.03
N LEU A 221 13.98 -21.32 4.80
CA LEU A 221 14.71 -20.83 5.99
C LEU A 221 14.94 -21.90 7.06
N VAL A 222 14.12 -22.97 7.08
CA VAL A 222 14.31 -24.14 7.94
C VAL A 222 15.63 -24.86 7.64
N ALA A 223 16.15 -24.75 6.41
CA ALA A 223 17.41 -25.36 5.98
C ALA A 223 18.63 -24.45 6.21
N LEU A 224 18.67 -23.71 7.32
CA LEU A 224 19.69 -22.69 7.61
C LEU A 224 21.12 -23.24 7.57
N GLU A 225 21.34 -24.48 8.04
CA GLU A 225 22.66 -25.12 8.00
C GLU A 225 23.14 -25.34 6.56
N ARG A 226 22.26 -25.79 5.66
CA ARG A 226 22.58 -25.97 4.24
C ARG A 226 22.88 -24.63 3.56
N ILE A 227 22.12 -23.58 3.88
CA ILE A 227 22.38 -22.23 3.37
C ILE A 227 23.77 -21.75 3.80
N ARG A 228 24.13 -21.92 5.08
CA ARG A 228 25.46 -21.56 5.59
C ARG A 228 26.57 -22.35 4.91
N HIS A 229 26.36 -23.64 4.70
CA HIS A 229 27.32 -24.50 4.01
C HIS A 229 27.57 -24.01 2.58
N PHE A 230 26.51 -23.76 1.80
CA PHE A 230 26.64 -23.24 0.43
C PHE A 230 27.28 -21.86 0.37
N LEU A 231 26.93 -20.94 1.28
CA LEU A 231 27.61 -19.64 1.38
C LEU A 231 29.10 -19.80 1.67
N SER A 232 29.49 -20.74 2.53
CA SER A 232 30.89 -21.03 2.80
C SER A 232 31.61 -21.55 1.55
N MET A 233 30.97 -22.39 0.75
CA MET A 233 31.56 -22.87 -0.51
C MET A 233 31.73 -21.75 -1.53
N MET A 234 30.75 -20.83 -1.63
CA MET A 234 30.81 -19.70 -2.56
C MET A 234 31.77 -18.59 -2.11
N SER A 235 32.16 -18.58 -0.83
CA SER A 235 33.10 -17.58 -0.30
C SER A 235 34.50 -17.63 -0.91
N ASP A 236 34.86 -18.76 -1.53
CA ASP A 236 36.11 -18.96 -2.29
C ASP A 236 35.94 -18.61 -3.79
N THR A 237 34.94 -17.77 -4.11
CA THR A 237 34.64 -17.31 -5.47
C THR A 237 34.41 -15.79 -5.48
N THR A 238 34.45 -15.17 -6.66
CA THR A 238 34.16 -13.74 -6.83
C THR A 238 32.70 -13.48 -7.23
N VAL A 239 31.84 -14.50 -7.16
CA VAL A 239 30.48 -14.45 -7.70
C VAL A 239 29.54 -13.83 -6.68
N ASP A 240 28.71 -12.88 -7.14
CA ASP A 240 27.72 -12.24 -6.29
C ASP A 240 26.66 -13.26 -5.86
N THR A 241 26.59 -13.55 -4.56
CA THR A 241 25.70 -14.58 -4.01
C THR A 241 24.60 -13.96 -3.16
N TYR A 242 23.35 -14.24 -3.51
CA TYR A 242 22.12 -13.73 -2.91
C TYR A 242 21.35 -14.86 -2.23
N ILE A 243 20.61 -14.53 -1.16
CA ILE A 243 19.64 -15.45 -0.54
C ILE A 243 18.26 -15.00 -0.97
N VAL A 244 17.46 -15.93 -1.52
CA VAL A 244 16.05 -15.71 -1.81
C VAL A 244 15.25 -16.09 -0.56
N PRO A 245 14.67 -15.11 0.16
CA PRO A 245 13.94 -15.41 1.38
C PRO A 245 12.61 -16.11 1.07
N ASP A 246 12.30 -17.13 1.85
CA ASP A 246 11.02 -17.84 1.79
C ASP A 246 9.96 -17.12 2.64
N PHE A 247 9.17 -16.22 2.03
CA PHE A 247 8.05 -15.55 2.72
C PHE A 247 6.70 -16.19 2.45
N ASN A 248 6.54 -16.88 1.33
CA ASN A 248 5.28 -17.49 0.94
C ASN A 248 4.87 -18.61 1.92
N SER A 249 5.85 -19.32 2.51
CA SER A 249 5.59 -20.37 3.50
C SER A 249 5.10 -19.83 4.86
N TYR A 250 5.38 -18.57 5.20
CA TYR A 250 5.18 -18.06 6.58
C TYR A 250 3.99 -17.14 6.77
N SER A 251 3.40 -16.59 5.70
CA SER A 251 2.11 -15.88 5.70
C SER A 251 2.00 -15.01 4.45
N THR A 252 1.04 -15.33 3.58
CA THR A 252 0.52 -14.40 2.55
C THR A 252 -0.10 -13.13 3.18
N HIS A 253 -0.19 -13.07 4.51
CA HIS A 253 -0.98 -12.12 5.26
C HIS A 253 -0.22 -10.96 5.90
N MET A 254 0.66 -10.33 5.10
CA MET A 254 1.38 -9.07 5.35
C MET A 254 2.82 -9.27 5.83
N SER A 255 3.78 -9.01 4.94
CA SER A 255 5.20 -8.85 5.29
C SER A 255 5.61 -7.40 4.99
N GLN A 256 5.60 -6.52 5.99
CA GLN A 256 6.30 -5.23 5.85
C GLN A 256 7.73 -5.41 6.34
N LEU A 257 8.70 -5.11 5.48
CA LEU A 257 10.10 -4.99 5.88
C LEU A 257 10.24 -3.72 6.74
N ARG A 258 10.49 -3.91 8.02
CA ARG A 258 10.77 -2.84 8.98
C ARG A 258 12.23 -2.89 9.37
N SER A 259 12.96 -1.81 9.10
CA SER A 259 14.29 -1.63 9.67
C SER A 259 14.20 -1.09 11.09
N ILE A 260 14.77 -1.80 12.06
CA ILE A 260 15.01 -1.32 13.42
C ILE A 260 16.52 -1.11 13.55
N HIS A 261 16.99 0.11 13.36
CA HIS A 261 18.42 0.44 13.24
C HIS A 261 19.12 -0.40 12.15
N ASN A 262 19.96 -1.36 12.55
CA ASN A 262 20.72 -2.24 11.65
C ASN A 262 20.05 -3.62 11.48
N LEU A 263 18.88 -3.83 12.09
CA LEU A 263 18.15 -5.09 12.02
C LEU A 263 16.98 -4.95 11.04
N GLN A 264 17.03 -5.70 9.94
CA GLN A 264 15.86 -5.89 9.10
C GLN A 264 14.96 -6.91 9.79
N THR A 265 13.78 -6.44 10.18
CA THR A 265 12.70 -7.28 10.72
C THR A 265 11.58 -7.34 9.69
N ILE A 266 10.90 -8.48 9.63
CA ILE A 266 9.72 -8.64 8.79
C ILE A 266 8.53 -8.69 9.74
N SER A 267 7.65 -7.70 9.63
CA SER A 267 6.39 -7.75 10.36
C SER A 267 5.42 -8.64 9.59
N ILE A 268 5.07 -9.79 10.18
CA ILE A 268 4.12 -10.78 9.63
C ILE A 268 2.66 -10.36 9.89
N LEU A 269 2.42 -9.53 10.91
CA LEU A 269 1.08 -9.15 11.40
C LEU A 269 1.04 -7.65 11.78
N SER A 270 1.30 -6.77 10.81
CA SER A 270 1.22 -5.31 10.96
C SER A 270 -0.14 -4.74 10.58
N SER A 271 -0.41 -3.52 11.05
CA SER A 271 -1.53 -2.71 10.56
C SER A 271 -1.09 -1.91 9.32
N PRO A 272 -1.93 -1.74 8.29
CA PRO A 272 -1.64 -0.82 7.17
C PRO A 272 -1.63 0.64 7.63
N PHE A 273 -2.19 0.95 8.81
CA PHE A 273 -2.39 2.29 9.33
C PHE A 273 -1.23 2.80 10.20
N GLU A 274 0.01 2.53 9.79
CA GLU A 274 1.20 3.14 10.39
C GLU A 274 1.66 4.36 9.57
N GLY A 275 2.13 5.41 10.24
CA GLY A 275 2.62 6.64 9.59
C GLY A 275 1.55 7.40 8.81
N VAL A 276 1.87 7.79 7.56
CA VAL A 276 1.05 8.67 6.71
C VAL A 276 -0.34 8.08 6.41
N GLY A 277 -0.45 6.75 6.26
CA GLY A 277 -1.74 6.09 6.01
C GLY A 277 -2.76 6.32 7.13
N SER A 278 -2.29 6.33 8.38
CA SER A 278 -3.13 6.62 9.56
C SER A 278 -3.68 8.05 9.52
N PHE A 279 -2.83 9.01 9.13
CA PHE A 279 -3.22 10.41 8.99
C PHE A 279 -4.25 10.61 7.88
N ILE A 280 -4.02 10.02 6.70
CA ILE A 280 -4.96 10.07 5.58
C ILE A 280 -6.31 9.49 5.97
N LYS A 281 -6.31 8.28 6.56
CA LYS A 281 -7.54 7.61 7.01
C LYS A 281 -8.30 8.46 8.04
N ARG A 282 -7.59 9.14 8.95
CA ARG A 282 -8.20 10.01 9.94
C ARG A 282 -8.78 11.28 9.33
N ALA A 283 -8.08 11.90 8.38
CA ALA A 283 -8.56 13.07 7.66
C ALA A 283 -9.84 12.73 6.88
N GLU A 284 -9.85 11.59 6.19
CA GLU A 284 -11.03 11.06 5.51
C GLU A 284 -12.21 10.87 6.49
N ASP A 285 -12.01 10.18 7.61
CA ASP A 285 -13.05 9.94 8.61
C ASP A 285 -13.63 11.24 9.18
N LEU A 286 -12.80 12.27 9.37
CA LEU A 286 -13.24 13.57 9.86
C LEU A 286 -14.03 14.34 8.81
N VAL A 287 -13.52 14.41 7.58
CA VAL A 287 -14.17 15.16 6.48
C VAL A 287 -15.50 14.50 6.11
N LEU A 288 -15.48 13.21 5.74
CA LEU A 288 -16.68 12.49 5.35
C LEU A 288 -17.64 12.30 6.53
N GLY A 289 -17.11 12.04 7.73
CA GLY A 289 -17.93 11.87 8.93
C GLY A 289 -18.65 13.16 9.32
N SER A 290 -18.01 14.32 9.17
CA SER A 290 -18.65 15.61 9.45
C SER A 290 -19.73 15.93 8.43
N VAL A 291 -19.48 15.70 7.14
CA VAL A 291 -20.48 15.89 6.08
C VAL A 291 -21.70 14.99 6.33
N ILE A 292 -21.48 13.69 6.59
CA ILE A 292 -22.57 12.76 6.87
C ILE A 292 -23.31 13.15 8.14
N MET A 293 -22.62 13.55 9.20
CA MET A 293 -23.23 13.97 10.46
C MET A 293 -24.18 15.16 10.27
N VAL A 294 -23.78 16.17 9.49
CA VAL A 294 -24.64 17.32 9.18
C VAL A 294 -25.89 16.85 8.43
N LEU A 295 -25.73 16.01 7.41
CA LEU A 295 -26.84 15.50 6.60
C LEU A 295 -27.86 14.68 7.40
N ILE A 296 -27.38 13.86 8.35
CA ILE A 296 -28.25 13.00 9.17
C ILE A 296 -28.74 13.68 10.45
N SER A 297 -28.27 14.89 10.79
CA SER A 297 -28.56 15.56 12.06
C SER A 297 -30.06 15.78 12.30
N SER A 298 -30.79 16.22 11.26
CA SER A 298 -32.25 16.38 11.29
C SER A 298 -32.96 15.04 11.52
N LEU A 299 -32.50 13.98 10.85
CA LEU A 299 -33.03 12.62 11.03
C LEU A 299 -32.76 12.07 12.43
N LEU A 300 -31.57 12.29 13.00
CA LEU A 300 -31.24 11.88 14.37
C LEU A 300 -32.19 12.52 15.39
N LEU A 301 -32.55 13.80 15.19
CA LEU A 301 -33.47 14.53 16.05
C LEU A 301 -34.90 13.94 15.97
N VAL A 302 -35.40 13.68 14.76
CA VAL A 302 -36.72 13.05 14.56
C VAL A 302 -36.78 11.66 15.19
N ILE A 303 -35.76 10.83 15.00
CA ILE A 303 -35.68 9.49 15.61
C ILE A 303 -35.64 9.61 17.15
N GLY A 304 -34.86 10.57 17.68
CA GLY A 304 -34.77 10.80 19.11
C GLY A 304 -36.10 11.16 19.76
N ILE A 305 -36.89 12.03 19.11
CA ILE A 305 -38.26 12.36 19.54
C ILE A 305 -39.14 11.09 19.49
N GLY A 306 -39.07 10.32 18.40
CA GLY A 306 -39.82 9.07 18.26
C GLY A 306 -39.54 8.06 19.39
N ILE A 307 -38.28 7.92 19.82
CA ILE A 307 -37.90 7.04 20.95
C ILE A 307 -38.49 7.55 22.26
N LYS A 308 -38.44 8.87 22.51
CA LYS A 308 -38.98 9.48 23.74
C LYS A 308 -40.50 9.35 23.84
N LEU A 309 -41.22 9.44 22.73
CA LEU A 309 -42.67 9.28 22.69
C LEU A 309 -43.10 7.81 22.84
N THR A 310 -42.29 6.86 22.37
CA THR A 310 -42.65 5.44 22.36
C THR A 310 -42.13 4.63 23.55
N SER A 311 -41.10 5.10 24.25
CA SER A 311 -40.58 4.44 25.46
C SER A 311 -40.01 5.42 26.48
N ARG A 312 -40.23 5.17 27.78
CA ARG A 312 -39.65 5.97 28.87
C ARG A 312 -38.16 5.64 29.05
N GLY A 313 -37.30 6.65 29.12
CA GLY A 313 -35.86 6.54 29.43
C GLY A 313 -34.95 7.34 28.46
N PRO A 314 -33.65 7.03 28.39
CA PRO A 314 -32.69 7.75 27.53
C PRO A 314 -32.87 7.38 26.04
N VAL A 315 -32.54 8.33 25.16
CA VAL A 315 -32.56 8.16 23.69
C VAL A 315 -31.41 7.29 23.23
N PHE A 316 -30.22 7.54 23.78
CA PHE A 316 -29.00 6.84 23.42
C PHE A 316 -28.67 5.73 24.41
N PHE A 317 -28.09 4.67 23.88
CA PHE A 317 -27.50 3.56 24.61
C PHE A 317 -26.05 3.40 24.19
N LYS A 318 -25.17 3.05 25.13
CA LYS A 318 -23.75 2.79 24.87
C LYS A 318 -23.47 1.32 25.17
N GLN A 319 -22.78 0.65 24.25
CA GLN A 319 -22.40 -0.74 24.42
C GLN A 319 -20.89 -0.92 24.33
N ASP A 320 -20.33 -1.74 25.22
CA ASP A 320 -18.91 -2.06 25.17
C ASP A 320 -18.60 -3.03 24.01
N ARG A 321 -17.52 -2.69 23.29
CA ARG A 321 -17.03 -3.38 22.09
C ARG A 321 -15.52 -3.38 22.07
N TYR A 322 -14.88 -4.32 21.36
CA TYR A 322 -13.45 -4.20 21.07
C TYR A 322 -13.20 -3.21 19.93
N GLY A 323 -12.29 -2.28 20.20
CA GLY A 323 -11.74 -1.32 19.26
C GLY A 323 -10.34 -1.70 18.79
N LEU A 324 -9.57 -0.67 18.45
CA LEU A 324 -8.18 -0.80 18.05
C LEU A 324 -7.36 -1.47 19.16
N SER A 325 -6.49 -2.40 18.78
CA SER A 325 -5.64 -3.21 19.67
C SER A 325 -6.42 -3.98 20.73
N GLY A 326 -7.70 -4.27 20.50
CA GLY A 326 -8.57 -4.98 21.44
C GLY A 326 -8.99 -4.14 22.65
N GLN A 327 -8.77 -2.82 22.65
CA GLN A 327 -9.22 -1.96 23.74
C GLN A 327 -10.75 -1.88 23.79
N LYS A 328 -11.34 -1.84 24.99
CA LYS A 328 -12.79 -1.67 25.13
C LYS A 328 -13.18 -0.22 24.77
N ILE A 329 -14.11 -0.07 23.83
CA ILE A 329 -14.69 1.21 23.42
C ILE A 329 -16.20 1.21 23.65
N LYS A 330 -16.75 2.37 23.99
CA LYS A 330 -18.21 2.57 24.12
C LYS A 330 -18.80 3.00 22.78
N VAL A 331 -19.59 2.14 22.16
CA VAL A 331 -20.23 2.41 20.88
C VAL A 331 -21.64 2.96 21.09
N TRP A 332 -21.91 4.13 20.50
CA TRP A 332 -23.21 4.81 20.59
C TRP A 332 -24.24 4.16 19.67
N LYS A 333 -25.45 3.95 20.18
CA LYS A 333 -26.62 3.50 19.42
C LYS A 333 -27.88 4.19 19.92
N PHE A 334 -28.92 4.18 19.10
CA PHE A 334 -30.26 4.47 19.59
C PHE A 334 -30.79 3.31 20.43
N ARG A 335 -31.58 3.64 21.45
CA ARG A 335 -32.25 2.64 22.26
C ARG A 335 -33.41 2.02 21.47
N THR A 336 -33.30 0.73 21.20
CA THR A 336 -34.35 -0.05 20.49
C THR A 336 -35.07 -1.04 21.39
N MET A 337 -34.53 -1.30 22.59
CA MET A 337 -35.03 -2.28 23.55
C MET A 337 -35.49 -1.62 24.86
N ARG A 338 -36.47 -2.24 25.54
CA ARG A 338 -36.98 -1.78 26.83
C ARG A 338 -35.95 -1.91 27.94
N VAL A 339 -35.10 -2.94 27.87
CA VAL A 339 -34.01 -3.20 28.82
C VAL A 339 -32.67 -2.77 28.21
N MET A 340 -31.77 -2.24 29.04
CA MET A 340 -30.39 -1.89 28.65
C MET A 340 -29.44 -2.94 29.22
N GLU A 341 -28.99 -3.88 28.39
CA GLU A 341 -28.01 -4.90 28.80
C GLU A 341 -26.60 -4.47 28.40
N ASN A 342 -25.79 -4.11 29.39
CA ASN A 342 -24.35 -3.83 29.23
C ASN A 342 -23.53 -4.56 30.31
N SER A 343 -23.86 -5.82 30.59
CA SER A 343 -23.14 -6.71 31.51
C SER A 343 -22.14 -7.60 30.77
N ASP A 344 -21.31 -8.34 31.50
CA ASP A 344 -20.34 -9.30 30.94
C ASP A 344 -21.00 -10.50 30.24
N THR A 345 -22.31 -10.68 30.36
CA THR A 345 -23.10 -11.70 29.66
C THR A 345 -24.22 -11.04 28.86
N VAL A 346 -23.90 -10.52 27.67
CA VAL A 346 -24.91 -10.00 26.74
C VAL A 346 -25.39 -11.14 25.85
N VAL A 347 -26.68 -11.48 25.95
CA VAL A 347 -27.33 -12.44 25.04
C VAL A 347 -27.58 -11.74 23.70
N GLN A 348 -27.10 -12.33 22.61
CA GLN A 348 -27.37 -11.80 21.27
C GLN A 348 -28.88 -11.76 21.02
N ALA A 349 -29.40 -10.59 20.63
CA ALA A 349 -30.81 -10.45 20.32
C ALA A 349 -31.15 -11.27 19.05
N THR A 350 -32.11 -12.18 19.19
CA THR A 350 -32.60 -13.06 18.12
C THR A 350 -33.78 -12.43 17.37
N LYS A 351 -34.15 -13.03 16.23
CA LYS A 351 -35.34 -12.62 15.46
C LYS A 351 -36.61 -12.76 16.31
N GLY A 352 -37.36 -11.66 16.47
CA GLY A 352 -38.61 -11.64 17.25
C GLY A 352 -38.44 -11.42 18.76
N ASP A 353 -37.27 -10.95 19.21
CA ASP A 353 -36.98 -10.73 20.63
C ASP A 353 -38.03 -9.82 21.33
N PRO A 354 -38.69 -10.30 22.40
CA PRO A 354 -39.77 -9.57 23.08
C PRO A 354 -39.31 -8.28 23.78
N ARG A 355 -38.00 -8.12 23.98
CA ARG A 355 -37.42 -6.91 24.59
C ARG A 355 -37.39 -5.72 23.62
N VAL A 356 -37.56 -5.96 22.31
CA VAL A 356 -37.50 -4.94 21.25
C VAL A 356 -38.84 -4.20 21.16
N THR A 357 -38.80 -2.86 21.12
CA THR A 357 -40.01 -2.04 20.93
C THR A 357 -40.46 -2.06 19.47
N ARG A 358 -41.75 -1.78 19.17
CA ARG A 358 -42.25 -1.73 17.78
C ARG A 358 -41.48 -0.72 16.93
N PHE A 359 -41.22 0.48 17.49
CA PHE A 359 -40.40 1.49 16.83
C PHE A 359 -38.92 1.05 16.74
N GLY A 360 -38.39 0.42 17.79
CA GLY A 360 -37.04 -0.16 17.78
C GLY A 360 -36.84 -1.25 16.73
N ALA A 361 -37.86 -2.07 16.45
CA ALA A 361 -37.82 -3.07 15.38
C ALA A 361 -37.67 -2.40 14.00
N PHE A 362 -38.42 -1.32 13.76
CA PHE A 362 -38.25 -0.50 12.55
C PHE A 362 -36.83 0.07 12.42
N LEU A 363 -36.29 0.62 13.50
CA LEU A 363 -34.92 1.18 13.51
C LEU A 363 -33.86 0.11 13.24
N ARG A 364 -33.99 -1.10 13.81
CA ARG A 364 -33.05 -2.21 13.58
C ARG A 364 -33.12 -2.73 12.15
N ARG A 365 -34.33 -2.83 11.58
CA ARG A 365 -34.54 -3.26 10.20
C ARG A 365 -33.91 -2.33 9.18
N THR A 366 -34.00 -1.03 9.44
CA THR A 366 -33.41 0.00 8.59
C THR A 366 -31.96 0.34 8.98
N SER A 367 -31.45 -0.29 10.06
CA SER A 367 -30.14 0.01 10.67
C SER A 367 -29.97 1.47 11.08
N LEU A 368 -31.06 2.21 11.23
CA LEU A 368 -31.06 3.59 11.69
C LEU A 368 -30.63 3.68 13.16
N ASP A 369 -30.72 2.58 13.92
CA ASP A 369 -30.25 2.51 15.31
C ASP A 369 -28.73 2.70 15.44
N GLU A 370 -27.98 2.52 14.36
CA GLU A 370 -26.52 2.65 14.32
C GLU A 370 -26.02 4.03 13.89
N LEU A 371 -26.90 4.94 13.45
CA LEU A 371 -26.49 6.29 13.05
C LEU A 371 -25.73 7.07 14.14
N PRO A 372 -26.02 6.93 15.45
CA PRO A 372 -25.22 7.58 16.48
C PRO A 372 -23.74 7.16 16.52
N GLN A 373 -23.35 6.06 15.85
CA GLN A 373 -21.94 5.66 15.74
C GLN A 373 -21.08 6.69 15.01
N PHE A 374 -21.66 7.61 14.22
CA PHE A 374 -20.90 8.72 13.66
C PHE A 374 -20.29 9.64 14.74
N PHE A 375 -20.86 9.69 15.95
CA PHE A 375 -20.19 10.34 17.10
C PHE A 375 -18.88 9.65 17.45
N ASN A 376 -18.82 8.30 17.40
CA ASN A 376 -17.60 7.55 17.65
C ASN A 376 -16.52 7.80 16.59
N VAL A 377 -16.93 7.99 15.33
CA VAL A 377 -16.05 8.32 14.20
C VAL A 377 -15.43 9.69 14.42
N LEU A 378 -16.22 10.72 14.73
CA LEU A 378 -15.71 12.06 15.00
C LEU A 378 -14.79 12.08 16.24
N GLN A 379 -15.14 11.33 17.29
CA GLN A 379 -14.28 11.13 18.48
C GLN A 379 -12.99 10.33 18.18
N GLY A 380 -12.93 9.62 17.05
CA GLY A 380 -11.75 8.85 16.64
C GLY A 380 -11.65 7.44 17.23
N SER A 381 -12.69 6.98 17.95
CA SER A 381 -12.78 5.61 18.50
C SER A 381 -13.21 4.57 17.46
N MET A 382 -13.87 5.01 16.40
CA MET A 382 -14.27 4.20 15.24
C MET A 382 -13.83 4.90 13.94
N SER A 383 -13.93 4.17 12.83
CA SER A 383 -13.79 4.66 11.45
C SER A 383 -15.13 4.52 10.72
N ILE A 384 -15.33 5.24 9.61
CA ILE A 384 -16.50 5.03 8.76
C ILE A 384 -16.45 3.62 8.17
N VAL A 385 -15.29 3.25 7.63
CA VAL A 385 -15.00 1.96 7.01
C VAL A 385 -13.99 1.17 7.85
N GLY A 386 -14.30 -0.09 8.14
CA GLY A 386 -13.44 -0.99 8.89
C GLY A 386 -14.16 -2.26 9.34
N PRO A 387 -13.46 -3.18 10.03
CA PRO A 387 -14.06 -4.38 10.59
C PRO A 387 -15.18 -4.03 11.57
N ARG A 388 -16.33 -4.71 11.47
CA ARG A 388 -17.48 -4.41 12.33
C ARG A 388 -17.19 -4.84 13.78
N PRO A 389 -17.39 -3.96 14.78
CA PRO A 389 -17.12 -4.30 16.17
C PRO A 389 -18.12 -5.34 16.71
N HIS A 390 -17.62 -6.40 17.33
CA HIS A 390 -18.44 -7.39 18.03
C HIS A 390 -18.42 -7.19 19.54
N ALA A 391 -19.47 -7.69 20.20
CA ALA A 391 -19.54 -7.75 21.65
C ALA A 391 -18.31 -8.45 22.22
N VAL A 392 -17.82 -7.97 23.35
CA VAL A 392 -16.64 -8.53 24.02
C VAL A 392 -16.79 -10.03 24.25
N THR A 393 -17.98 -10.46 24.69
CA THR A 393 -18.35 -11.87 24.89
C THR A 393 -18.16 -12.73 23.63
N HIS A 394 -18.68 -12.27 22.50
CA HIS A 394 -18.55 -12.98 21.23
C HIS A 394 -17.10 -13.03 20.74
N ASN A 395 -16.32 -11.97 20.96
CA ASN A 395 -14.91 -11.98 20.58
C ASN A 395 -14.13 -13.07 21.32
N GLU A 396 -14.36 -13.25 22.63
CA GLU A 396 -13.68 -14.28 23.42
C GLU A 396 -14.09 -15.71 23.01
N GLN A 397 -15.31 -15.90 22.53
CA GLN A 397 -15.75 -17.17 21.96
C GLN A 397 -15.08 -17.46 20.62
N TYR A 398 -15.16 -16.53 19.67
CA TYR A 398 -14.66 -16.75 18.31
C TYR A 398 -13.13 -16.73 18.20
N ARG A 399 -12.42 -15.99 19.07
CA ARG A 399 -10.93 -15.99 19.08
C ARG A 399 -10.36 -17.40 19.25
N LYS A 400 -11.07 -18.29 19.96
CA LYS A 400 -10.64 -19.67 20.18
C LYS A 400 -10.98 -20.62 19.03
N GLN A 401 -11.88 -20.23 18.13
CA GLN A 401 -12.46 -21.10 17.11
C GLN A 401 -12.06 -20.70 15.68
N VAL A 402 -11.72 -19.42 15.47
CA VAL A 402 -11.39 -18.87 14.15
C VAL A 402 -9.93 -18.43 14.15
N GLU A 403 -9.15 -19.02 13.24
CA GLU A 403 -7.75 -18.63 13.05
C GLU A 403 -7.66 -17.16 12.63
N ASN A 404 -6.60 -16.47 13.05
CA ASN A 404 -6.33 -15.07 12.67
C ASN A 404 -7.43 -14.06 13.06
N TYR A 405 -8.39 -14.45 13.91
CA TYR A 405 -9.51 -13.62 14.34
C TYR A 405 -9.07 -12.25 14.85
N MET A 406 -7.96 -12.21 15.59
CA MET A 406 -7.49 -10.99 16.24
C MET A 406 -6.86 -9.95 15.31
N ILE A 407 -6.52 -10.32 14.07
CA ILE A 407 -5.95 -9.39 13.09
C ILE A 407 -6.92 -8.23 12.83
N ARG A 408 -8.23 -8.48 12.87
CA ARG A 408 -9.25 -7.45 12.66
C ARG A 408 -9.21 -6.29 13.67
N HIS A 409 -8.59 -6.49 14.83
CA HIS A 409 -8.41 -5.46 15.85
C HIS A 409 -7.12 -4.65 15.65
N LYS A 410 -6.31 -4.92 14.62
CA LYS A 410 -5.15 -4.09 14.25
C LYS A 410 -5.54 -2.74 13.65
N VAL A 411 -6.83 -2.54 13.37
CA VAL A 411 -7.38 -1.32 12.77
C VAL A 411 -8.59 -0.85 13.57
N LYS A 412 -9.00 0.41 13.39
CA LYS A 412 -10.21 0.91 14.05
C LYS A 412 -11.44 0.17 13.51
N PRO A 413 -12.39 -0.20 14.36
CA PRO A 413 -13.64 -0.79 13.90
C PRO A 413 -14.45 0.21 13.06
N GLY A 414 -15.18 -0.32 12.07
CA GLY A 414 -15.99 0.45 11.13
C GLY A 414 -17.48 0.45 11.44
N ILE A 415 -18.18 1.49 11.00
CA ILE A 415 -19.65 1.47 10.88
C ILE A 415 -20.06 0.50 9.75
N THR A 416 -19.38 0.64 8.61
CA THR A 416 -19.45 -0.28 7.46
C THR A 416 -18.08 -0.91 7.19
N GLY A 417 -18.03 -1.91 6.30
CA GLY A 417 -16.83 -2.66 6.00
C GLY A 417 -17.01 -3.63 4.84
N LEU A 418 -15.90 -4.17 4.34
CA LEU A 418 -15.88 -5.06 3.18
C LEU A 418 -16.75 -6.31 3.40
N ALA A 419 -16.68 -6.92 4.59
CA ALA A 419 -17.52 -8.06 4.94
C ALA A 419 -19.02 -7.73 4.90
N GLN A 420 -19.41 -6.52 5.33
CA GLN A 420 -20.81 -6.08 5.35
C GLN A 420 -21.38 -5.91 3.94
N ILE A 421 -20.63 -5.30 3.01
CA ILE A 421 -21.09 -5.10 1.63
C ILE A 421 -21.09 -6.38 0.78
N ASN A 422 -20.36 -7.41 1.24
CA ASN A 422 -20.31 -8.75 0.63
C ASN A 422 -21.30 -9.74 1.26
N GLY A 423 -22.27 -9.26 2.05
CA GLY A 423 -23.39 -10.08 2.53
C GLY A 423 -23.13 -10.81 3.85
N TYR A 424 -21.93 -10.69 4.43
CA TYR A 424 -21.60 -11.24 5.75
C TYR A 424 -22.01 -10.29 6.88
N ARG A 425 -23.19 -9.67 6.73
CA ARG A 425 -23.85 -8.82 7.74
C ARG A 425 -24.92 -9.64 8.47
N GLY A 426 -25.03 -9.49 9.79
CA GLY A 426 -26.11 -10.11 10.58
C GLY A 426 -25.65 -11.26 11.49
N GLU A 427 -26.61 -12.09 11.90
CA GLU A 427 -26.39 -13.25 12.78
C GLU A 427 -25.33 -14.20 12.22
N ILE A 428 -24.59 -14.79 13.14
CA ILE A 428 -23.66 -15.88 12.86
C ILE A 428 -24.38 -17.12 13.39
N ASP A 429 -25.11 -17.78 12.50
CA ASP A 429 -25.77 -19.06 12.74
C ASP A 429 -24.82 -20.25 12.54
N ALA A 430 -23.70 -20.05 11.85
CA ALA A 430 -22.67 -21.06 11.60
C ALA A 430 -21.25 -20.47 11.61
N LEU A 431 -20.29 -21.26 12.10
CA LEU A 431 -18.88 -20.83 12.25
C LEU A 431 -18.23 -20.39 10.93
N TYR A 432 -18.54 -21.07 9.82
CA TYR A 432 -18.00 -20.72 8.49
C TYR A 432 -18.35 -19.28 8.06
N LYS A 433 -19.48 -18.73 8.51
CA LYS A 433 -19.86 -17.33 8.21
C LYS A 433 -18.96 -16.36 8.97
N MET A 434 -18.53 -16.71 10.18
CA MET A 434 -17.56 -15.92 10.93
C MET A 434 -16.18 -15.99 10.28
N GLU A 435 -15.73 -17.16 9.85
CA GLU A 435 -14.47 -17.33 9.11
C GLU A 435 -14.45 -16.46 7.85
N LYS A 436 -15.51 -16.53 7.03
CA LYS A 436 -15.64 -15.68 5.84
C LYS A 436 -15.66 -14.19 6.18
N ARG A 437 -16.30 -13.80 7.27
CA ARG A 437 -16.29 -12.41 7.75
C ARG A 437 -14.88 -11.97 8.13
N VAL A 438 -14.13 -12.80 8.87
CA VAL A 438 -12.72 -12.52 9.20
C VAL A 438 -11.87 -12.45 7.92
N GLN A 439 -12.10 -13.33 6.95
CA GLN A 439 -11.40 -13.32 5.67
C GLN A 439 -11.56 -11.97 4.94
N TYR A 440 -12.78 -11.46 4.82
CA TYR A 440 -13.02 -10.14 4.22
C TYR A 440 -12.48 -8.98 5.06
N ASP A 441 -12.49 -9.09 6.39
CA ASP A 441 -11.88 -8.08 7.25
C ASP A 441 -10.35 -8.04 7.05
N ILE A 442 -9.69 -9.20 6.90
CA ILE A 442 -8.26 -9.29 6.60
C ILE A 442 -7.98 -8.75 5.19
N GLU A 443 -8.78 -9.13 4.18
CA GLU A 443 -8.63 -8.64 2.80
C GLU A 443 -8.73 -7.11 2.73
N TYR A 444 -9.65 -6.51 3.51
CA TYR A 444 -9.77 -5.07 3.64
C TYR A 444 -8.51 -4.43 4.22
N ILE A 445 -8.00 -4.98 5.33
CA ILE A 445 -6.80 -4.49 6.01
C ILE A 445 -5.58 -4.57 5.08
N GLN A 446 -5.47 -5.64 4.29
CA GLN A 446 -4.33 -5.86 3.39
C GLN A 446 -4.33 -4.91 2.19
N ASN A 447 -5.50 -4.68 1.62
CA ASN A 447 -5.66 -3.93 0.37
C ASN A 447 -6.22 -2.53 0.60
N TRP A 448 -6.05 -2.01 1.82
CA TRP A 448 -6.60 -0.71 2.16
C TRP A 448 -6.07 0.36 1.20
N SER A 449 -7.00 1.14 0.67
CA SER A 449 -6.74 2.33 -0.11
C SER A 449 -7.93 3.27 0.05
N LEU A 450 -7.68 4.57 -0.12
CA LEU A 450 -8.75 5.57 -0.08
C LEU A 450 -9.88 5.26 -1.09
N TRP A 451 -9.51 4.74 -2.26
CA TRP A 451 -10.48 4.33 -3.28
C TRP A 451 -11.34 3.13 -2.85
N LEU A 452 -10.76 2.17 -2.13
CA LEU A 452 -11.51 1.04 -1.57
C LEU A 452 -12.54 1.53 -0.54
N ASP A 453 -12.17 2.47 0.34
CA ASP A 453 -13.09 3.04 1.32
C ASP A 453 -14.27 3.75 0.64
N ILE A 454 -14.01 4.61 -0.35
CA ILE A 454 -15.06 5.27 -1.15
C ILE A 454 -15.99 4.23 -1.79
N LYS A 455 -15.43 3.18 -2.40
CA LYS A 455 -16.21 2.09 -3.00
C LYS A 455 -17.09 1.37 -1.98
N ILE A 456 -16.58 1.13 -0.78
CA ILE A 456 -17.34 0.52 0.31
C ILE A 456 -18.47 1.45 0.77
N ILE A 457 -18.20 2.75 0.96
CA ILE A 457 -19.21 3.75 1.36
C ILE A 457 -20.34 3.80 0.33
N ILE A 458 -20.01 3.95 -0.96
CA ILE A 458 -21.01 3.99 -2.04
C ILE A 458 -21.83 2.69 -2.07
N LYS A 459 -21.17 1.52 -2.04
CA LYS A 459 -21.87 0.23 -1.99
C LYS A 459 -22.74 0.09 -0.74
N THR A 460 -22.36 0.71 0.38
CA THR A 460 -23.14 0.69 1.63
C THR A 460 -24.44 1.47 1.48
N ILE A 461 -24.46 2.58 0.73
CA ILE A 461 -25.69 3.32 0.48
C ILE A 461 -26.71 2.45 -0.28
N PHE A 462 -26.26 1.74 -1.32
CA PHE A 462 -27.15 0.91 -2.15
C PHE A 462 -27.50 -0.46 -1.54
N LYS A 463 -26.54 -1.15 -0.91
CA LYS A 463 -26.74 -2.49 -0.33
C LYS A 463 -27.10 -2.48 1.15
N GLY A 464 -26.70 -1.45 1.88
CA GLY A 464 -26.77 -1.38 3.34
C GLY A 464 -28.13 -0.94 3.90
N PHE A 465 -28.92 -0.20 3.13
CA PHE A 465 -30.27 0.25 3.52
C PHE A 465 -31.42 -0.57 2.90
N VAL A 466 -31.15 -1.43 1.90
CA VAL A 466 -32.17 -2.14 1.09
C VAL A 466 -32.02 -3.68 1.12
N GLY A 467 -31.11 -4.23 1.94
CA GLY A 467 -30.80 -5.67 1.94
C GLY A 467 -31.74 -6.55 2.77
N LYS A 468 -32.12 -7.73 2.23
CA LYS A 468 -32.92 -8.80 2.88
C LYS A 468 -32.32 -9.38 4.19
N ASN A 469 -31.09 -9.01 4.56
CA ASN A 469 -30.37 -9.51 5.74
C ASN A 469 -30.28 -8.46 6.88
N ALA A 470 -30.96 -7.32 6.74
CA ALA A 470 -31.18 -6.40 7.85
C ALA A 470 -32.47 -6.84 8.57
N TYR A 471 -32.36 -7.10 9.88
CA TYR A 471 -33.36 -7.80 10.72
C TYR A 471 -34.81 -7.37 10.55
#